data_AF-A0A937HWH3-F1
#
_entry.id   AF-A0A937HWH3-F1
#
_cell.length_a   1.000
_cell.length_b   1.000
_cell.length_c   1.000
_cell.angle_alpha   90.00
_cell.angle_beta   90.00
_cell.angle_gamma   90.00
#
_symmetry.space_group_name_H-M   'P 1'
#
loop_
_entity.id
_entity.type
_entity.pdbx_description
1 polymer ?
#
loop_
_entity_poly.entity_id
_entity_poly.type
_entity_poly.pdbx_seq_one_letter_code
_entity_poly.pdbx_strand_id
1 'polypeptide(L)'
;MFTRLAAGILAGASLAALAAPAEAGTKSPVRWNTGGAVWTTTSSEFKTFFETGEVTDRALDAGINNSGWTAEEIQEGMTKSYSVDIIGVSRFLNSDDGVKFLKDQTASYFPYWRMKKTAVVALRSAIIADSIDGEISSASIMAALPVDFRLADTCGTYTGAQNVCAPDKCEGDAQCTSLLSWYVFLPACVQANSQLPEAPVRASVAPAPARPLW
;
A
#
# COMPACT_ATOMS: atom_id res chain seq x y z
N MET A 1 29.19 -53.88 36.37
CA MET A 1 28.69 -54.04 34.99
C MET A 1 28.23 -52.69 34.47
N PHE A 2 28.55 -52.45 33.21
CA PHE A 2 28.61 -51.17 32.51
C PHE A 2 27.24 -50.54 32.18
N THR A 3 27.22 -49.22 32.26
CA THR A 3 26.59 -48.24 31.33
C THR A 3 25.08 -48.27 31.12
N ARG A 4 24.45 -47.10 31.35
CA ARG A 4 23.55 -46.46 30.37
C ARG A 4 23.48 -44.94 30.62
N LEU A 5 24.12 -44.20 29.73
CA LEU A 5 23.88 -42.77 29.49
C LEU A 5 22.44 -42.59 28.99
N ALA A 6 21.72 -41.61 29.54
CA ALA A 6 20.56 -41.01 28.91
C ALA A 6 20.80 -39.49 28.84
N ALA A 7 21.37 -39.06 27.72
CA ALA A 7 21.31 -37.66 27.30
C ALA A 7 19.94 -37.42 26.65
N GLY A 8 19.27 -36.32 27.00
CA GLY A 8 17.92 -36.06 26.51
C GLY A 8 17.44 -34.62 26.71
N ILE A 9 17.99 -33.72 25.88
CA ILE A 9 17.31 -32.57 25.24
C ILE A 9 16.62 -31.55 26.15
N LEU A 10 17.33 -30.44 26.42
CA LEU A 10 16.74 -29.14 26.72
C LEU A 10 16.15 -28.56 25.42
N ALA A 11 14.83 -28.67 25.24
CA ALA A 11 14.12 -27.92 24.22
C ALA A 11 13.86 -26.50 24.73
N GLY A 12 14.80 -25.58 24.45
CA GLY A 12 14.59 -24.16 24.63
C GLY A 12 13.57 -23.68 23.59
N ALA A 13 12.37 -23.31 24.04
CA ALA A 13 11.43 -22.57 23.21
C ALA A 13 11.95 -21.13 23.07
N SER A 14 12.73 -20.88 22.02
CA SER A 14 13.01 -19.53 21.57
C SER A 14 11.71 -18.94 21.03
N LEU A 15 11.06 -18.11 21.85
CA LEU A 15 10.11 -17.11 21.39
C LEU A 15 10.88 -16.19 20.43
N ALA A 16 10.80 -16.49 19.14
CA ALA A 16 11.17 -15.54 18.11
C ALA A 16 10.22 -14.34 18.28
N ALA A 17 10.73 -13.28 18.90
CA ALA A 17 10.15 -11.97 18.75
C ALA A 17 10.02 -11.73 17.25
N LEU A 18 8.78 -11.70 16.75
CA LEU A 18 8.48 -11.16 15.43
C LEU A 18 8.98 -9.73 15.49
N ALA A 19 10.18 -9.51 14.95
CA ALA A 19 10.59 -8.17 14.61
C ALA A 19 9.50 -7.65 13.69
N ALA A 20 8.74 -6.66 14.17
CA ALA A 20 7.94 -5.80 13.32
C ALA A 20 8.81 -5.46 12.11
N PRO A 21 8.28 -5.50 10.87
CA PRO A 21 9.09 -5.19 9.71
C PRO A 21 9.73 -3.84 10.00
N ALA A 22 11.06 -3.78 9.94
CA ALA A 22 11.78 -2.53 9.99
C ALA A 22 11.08 -1.61 8.98
N GLU A 23 10.56 -0.47 9.45
CA GLU A 23 9.91 0.50 8.56
C GLU A 23 10.77 0.62 7.33
N ALA A 24 10.17 0.37 6.17
CA ALA A 24 10.84 0.58 4.91
C ALA A 24 10.97 2.11 4.77
N GLY A 25 11.99 2.66 5.43
CA GLY A 25 12.11 4.08 5.72
C GLY A 25 12.41 4.89 4.47
N THR A 26 11.38 5.15 3.67
CA THR A 26 11.45 6.22 2.69
C THR A 26 11.58 7.51 3.48
N LYS A 27 12.62 8.29 3.20
CA LYS A 27 12.77 9.60 3.84
C LYS A 27 11.82 10.62 3.22
N SER A 28 11.32 10.31 2.02
CA SER A 28 10.56 11.22 1.16
C SER A 28 9.47 10.45 0.42
N PRO A 29 8.41 10.03 1.15
CA PRO A 29 7.36 9.18 0.58
C PRO A 29 6.62 9.90 -0.54
N VAL A 30 6.53 11.23 -0.49
CA VAL A 30 5.87 12.03 -1.52
C VAL A 30 6.81 13.07 -2.10
N ARG A 31 6.96 13.02 -3.42
CA ARG A 31 7.46 14.14 -4.23
C ARG A 31 6.33 14.73 -5.05
N TRP A 32 6.00 15.98 -4.72
CA TRP A 32 5.03 16.79 -5.44
C TRP A 32 5.70 17.40 -6.65
N ASN A 33 4.93 17.55 -7.71
CA ASN A 33 5.32 18.42 -8.80
C ASN A 33 4.21 19.46 -8.97
N THR A 34 4.63 20.69 -9.23
CA THR A 34 3.72 21.76 -9.61
C THR A 34 4.39 22.55 -10.71
N GLY A 35 4.01 22.26 -11.95
CA GLY A 35 4.69 22.78 -13.12
C GLY A 35 6.12 22.25 -13.22
N GLY A 36 7.12 23.13 -13.31
CA GLY A 36 8.54 22.76 -13.39
C GLY A 36 9.22 22.49 -12.04
N ALA A 37 8.56 22.80 -10.92
CA ALA A 37 9.14 22.65 -9.59
C ALA A 37 8.81 21.28 -8.98
N VAL A 38 9.80 20.68 -8.34
CA VAL A 38 9.66 19.44 -7.57
C VAL A 38 9.80 19.78 -6.09
N TRP A 39 8.78 19.47 -5.30
CA TRP A 39 8.77 19.64 -3.85
C TRP A 39 8.74 18.27 -3.20
N THR A 40 9.21 18.18 -1.96
CA THR A 40 9.29 16.91 -1.23
C THR A 40 8.72 17.09 0.15
N THR A 41 7.81 16.21 0.55
CA THR A 41 7.41 16.06 1.96
C THR A 41 8.04 14.79 2.49
N THR A 42 8.66 14.92 3.65
CA THR A 42 9.34 13.84 4.36
C THR A 42 8.38 13.03 5.20
N SER A 43 8.77 11.80 5.55
CA SER A 43 8.00 10.96 6.46
C SER A 43 7.82 11.60 7.83
N SER A 44 8.79 12.40 8.30
CA SER A 44 8.66 13.14 9.56
C SER A 44 7.59 14.23 9.50
N GLU A 45 7.46 14.93 8.37
CA GLU A 45 6.46 15.99 8.22
C GLU A 45 5.05 15.40 8.11
N PHE A 46 4.88 14.30 7.37
CA PHE A 46 3.63 13.55 7.37
C PHE A 46 3.30 13.01 8.77
N LYS A 47 4.29 12.46 9.48
CA LYS A 47 4.10 11.96 10.84
C LYS A 47 3.62 13.06 11.79
N THR A 48 4.27 14.23 11.79
CA THR A 48 3.83 15.39 12.59
C THR A 48 2.38 15.75 12.27
N PHE A 49 2.03 15.85 10.98
CA PHE A 49 0.68 16.16 10.56
C PHE A 49 -0.33 15.10 11.02
N PHE A 50 -0.03 13.81 10.87
CA PHE A 50 -0.93 12.75 11.30
C PHE A 50 -1.12 12.71 12.82
N GLU A 51 -0.06 12.92 13.61
CA GLU A 51 -0.10 12.86 15.08
C GLU A 51 -0.74 14.10 15.72
N THR A 52 -0.53 15.28 15.15
CA THR A 52 -0.86 16.56 15.82
C THR A 52 -1.81 17.45 15.04
N GLY A 53 -2.03 17.17 13.75
CA GLY A 53 -2.72 18.06 12.81
C GLY A 53 -1.87 19.24 12.34
N GLU A 54 -0.66 19.44 12.89
CA GLU A 54 0.22 20.56 12.53
C GLU A 54 0.83 20.35 11.14
N VAL A 55 0.68 21.35 10.26
CA VAL A 55 1.30 21.35 8.93
C VAL A 55 2.53 22.27 8.95
N THR A 56 3.71 21.67 9.10
CA THR A 56 4.99 22.40 9.15
C THR A 56 5.71 22.47 7.79
N ASP A 57 5.28 21.66 6.83
CA ASP A 57 5.86 21.60 5.50
C ASP A 57 5.00 22.36 4.48
N ARG A 58 5.65 23.22 3.70
CA ARG A 58 5.00 24.02 2.66
C ARG A 58 4.44 23.16 1.54
N ALA A 59 5.10 22.05 1.20
CA ALA A 59 4.64 21.21 0.11
C ALA A 59 3.39 20.42 0.50
N LEU A 60 3.34 19.93 1.74
CA LEU A 60 2.15 19.32 2.35
C LEU A 60 0.99 20.31 2.45
N ASP A 61 1.24 21.54 2.93
CA ASP A 61 0.23 22.61 2.99
C ASP A 61 -0.38 22.89 1.61
N ALA A 62 0.47 23.05 0.60
CA ALA A 62 0.01 23.21 -0.78
C ALA A 62 -0.76 21.97 -1.29
N GLY A 63 -0.33 20.77 -0.93
CA GLY A 63 -1.01 19.51 -1.28
C GLY A 63 -2.43 19.44 -0.70
N ILE A 64 -2.59 19.81 0.57
CA ILE A 64 -3.89 19.88 1.26
C ILE A 64 -4.77 20.95 0.62
N ASN A 65 -4.27 22.18 0.48
CA ASN A 65 -5.03 23.29 -0.08
C ASN A 65 -5.51 23.03 -1.52
N ASN A 66 -4.71 22.31 -2.32
CA ASN A 66 -5.09 21.94 -3.69
C ASN A 66 -5.96 20.68 -3.78
N SER A 67 -6.15 19.95 -2.68
CA SER A 67 -6.92 18.70 -2.67
C SER A 67 -8.43 18.92 -2.66
N GLY A 68 -8.89 20.11 -2.27
CA GLY A 68 -10.31 20.39 -2.05
C GLY A 68 -10.88 19.81 -0.76
N TRP A 69 -10.05 19.19 0.09
CA TRP A 69 -10.40 18.72 1.43
C TRP A 69 -9.81 19.65 2.50
N THR A 70 -10.41 19.63 3.69
CA THR A 70 -9.81 20.25 4.88
C THR A 70 -8.63 19.43 5.40
N ALA A 71 -7.74 20.09 6.17
CA ALA A 71 -6.62 19.40 6.80
C ALA A 71 -7.11 18.30 7.75
N GLU A 72 -8.19 18.55 8.48
CA GLU A 72 -8.82 17.63 9.41
C GLU A 72 -9.40 16.40 8.69
N GLU A 73 -10.10 16.57 7.57
CA GLU A 73 -10.64 15.46 6.78
C GLU A 73 -9.52 14.58 6.20
N ILE A 74 -8.44 15.21 5.71
CA ILE A 74 -7.27 14.45 5.24
C ILE A 74 -6.62 13.73 6.41
N GLN A 75 -6.43 14.37 7.56
CA GLN A 75 -5.82 13.73 8.72
C GLN A 75 -6.64 12.52 9.18
N GLU A 76 -7.95 12.70 9.34
CA GLU A 76 -8.87 11.62 9.72
C GLU A 76 -8.83 10.49 8.68
N GLY A 77 -8.96 10.83 7.40
CA GLY A 77 -8.95 9.83 6.32
C GLY A 77 -7.64 9.06 6.23
N MET A 78 -6.50 9.73 6.41
CA MET A 78 -5.17 9.12 6.33
C MET A 78 -4.86 8.19 7.50
N THR A 79 -5.39 8.52 8.69
CA THR A 79 -5.12 7.78 9.95
C THR A 79 -6.20 6.76 10.29
N LYS A 80 -7.33 6.76 9.57
CA LYS A 80 -8.38 5.77 9.73
C LYS A 80 -7.87 4.36 9.40
N SER A 81 -7.97 3.49 10.39
CA SER A 81 -7.61 2.09 10.29
C SER A 81 -8.78 1.22 9.83
N TYR A 82 -8.46 0.17 9.06
CA TYR A 82 -9.42 -0.80 8.58
C TYR A 82 -8.94 -2.22 8.90
N SER A 83 -9.77 -2.98 9.61
CA SER A 83 -9.48 -4.39 9.87
C SER A 83 -9.53 -5.22 8.60
N VAL A 84 -8.50 -6.04 8.39
CA VAL A 84 -8.32 -6.92 7.22
C VAL A 84 -7.73 -8.27 7.62
N ASP A 85 -7.94 -9.26 6.76
CA ASP A 85 -7.20 -10.53 6.81
C ASP A 85 -6.03 -10.48 5.81
N ILE A 86 -4.79 -10.63 6.30
CA ILE A 86 -3.59 -10.66 5.46
C ILE A 86 -3.69 -11.68 4.32
N ILE A 87 -4.35 -12.84 4.55
CA ILE A 87 -4.52 -13.86 3.52
C ILE A 87 -5.47 -13.36 2.43
N GLY A 88 -6.61 -12.77 2.81
CA GLY A 88 -7.53 -12.09 1.89
C GLY A 88 -6.84 -10.97 1.08
N VAL A 89 -6.07 -10.11 1.74
CA VAL A 89 -5.32 -9.02 1.10
C VAL A 89 -4.30 -9.57 0.10
N SER A 90 -3.47 -10.52 0.52
CA SER A 90 -2.47 -11.14 -0.33
C SER A 90 -3.11 -11.86 -1.51
N ARG A 91 -4.21 -12.59 -1.30
CA ARG A 91 -4.96 -13.26 -2.37
C ARG A 91 -5.49 -12.25 -3.39
N PHE A 92 -6.16 -11.19 -2.92
CA PHE A 92 -6.67 -10.14 -3.80
C PHE A 92 -5.54 -9.50 -4.61
N LEU A 93 -4.49 -9.00 -3.96
CA LEU A 93 -3.43 -8.25 -4.65
C LEU A 93 -2.60 -9.09 -5.63
N ASN A 94 -2.63 -10.42 -5.50
CA ASN A 94 -2.01 -11.36 -6.43
C ASN A 94 -2.98 -11.92 -7.49
N SER A 95 -4.28 -11.64 -7.41
CA SER A 95 -5.26 -11.99 -8.46
C SER A 95 -5.11 -11.08 -9.69
N ASP A 96 -5.73 -11.48 -10.80
CA ASP A 96 -5.75 -10.67 -12.03
C ASP A 96 -6.42 -9.30 -11.77
N ASP A 97 -7.50 -9.27 -11.00
CA ASP A 97 -8.21 -8.05 -10.61
C ASP A 97 -7.37 -7.17 -9.69
N GLY A 98 -6.65 -7.76 -8.72
CA GLY A 98 -5.74 -7.00 -7.86
C GLY A 98 -4.53 -6.46 -8.61
N VAL A 99 -4.00 -7.20 -9.60
CA VAL A 99 -2.95 -6.69 -10.49
C VAL A 99 -3.46 -5.52 -11.32
N LYS A 100 -4.70 -5.59 -11.84
CA LYS A 100 -5.32 -4.48 -12.57
C LYS A 100 -5.50 -3.27 -11.65
N PHE A 101 -6.07 -3.49 -10.46
CA PHE A 101 -6.21 -2.47 -9.43
C PHE A 101 -4.87 -1.77 -9.16
N LEU A 102 -3.80 -2.51 -8.85
CA LEU A 102 -2.48 -1.94 -8.57
C LEU A 102 -1.89 -1.16 -9.75
N LYS A 103 -2.11 -1.60 -10.99
CA LYS A 103 -1.69 -0.85 -12.19
C LYS A 103 -2.42 0.49 -12.29
N ASP A 104 -3.72 0.48 -12.00
CA ASP A 104 -4.54 1.68 -12.00
C ASP A 104 -4.12 2.63 -10.88
N GLN A 105 -3.92 2.11 -9.66
CA GLN A 105 -3.46 2.90 -8.50
C GLN A 105 -2.05 3.51 -8.72
N THR A 106 -1.18 2.85 -9.50
CA THR A 106 0.18 3.32 -9.78
C THR A 106 0.36 4.02 -11.13
N ALA A 107 -0.75 4.40 -11.78
CA ALA A 107 -0.72 5.04 -13.09
C ALA A 107 0.00 6.41 -13.07
N SER A 108 -0.29 7.20 -12.03
CA SER A 108 0.15 8.59 -11.87
C SER A 108 1.05 8.80 -10.63
N TYR A 109 1.20 7.77 -9.79
CA TYR A 109 2.05 7.79 -8.60
C TYR A 109 2.94 6.53 -8.58
N PHE A 110 4.26 6.71 -8.69
CA PHE A 110 5.19 5.61 -8.91
C PHE A 110 6.59 5.89 -8.33
N PRO A 111 7.45 4.85 -8.16
CA PRO A 111 8.82 4.99 -7.68
C PRO A 111 9.65 6.02 -8.46
N TYR A 112 10.33 6.92 -7.75
CA TYR A 112 11.10 8.00 -8.35
C TYR A 112 12.20 7.52 -9.32
N TRP A 113 13.00 6.53 -8.90
CA TRP A 113 14.16 6.06 -9.69
C TRP A 113 13.81 4.97 -10.71
N ARG A 114 12.90 4.07 -10.36
CA ARG A 114 12.54 2.89 -11.19
C ARG A 114 11.29 3.13 -12.05
N MET A 115 10.66 4.29 -11.89
CA MET A 115 9.46 4.71 -12.62
C MET A 115 8.36 3.62 -12.54
N LYS A 116 7.59 3.42 -13.62
CA LYS A 116 6.50 2.44 -13.67
C LYS A 116 6.94 0.97 -13.58
N LYS A 117 8.22 0.64 -13.78
CA LYS A 117 8.67 -0.78 -13.88
C LYS A 117 8.47 -1.57 -12.58
N THR A 118 8.57 -0.91 -11.44
CA THR A 118 8.47 -1.56 -10.11
C THR A 118 7.32 -1.03 -9.28
N ALA A 119 6.44 -0.19 -9.85
CA ALA A 119 5.40 0.50 -9.10
C ALA A 119 4.39 -0.49 -8.48
N VAL A 120 3.88 -1.42 -9.30
CA VAL A 120 2.95 -2.47 -8.85
C VAL A 120 3.55 -3.31 -7.73
N VAL A 121 4.80 -3.74 -7.86
CA VAL A 121 5.46 -4.58 -6.85
C VAL A 121 5.68 -3.80 -5.56
N ALA A 122 6.13 -2.54 -5.66
CA ALA A 122 6.40 -1.69 -4.51
C ALA A 122 5.12 -1.34 -3.73
N LEU A 123 4.04 -0.98 -4.42
CA LEU A 123 2.76 -0.70 -3.76
C LEU A 123 2.16 -1.98 -3.17
N ARG A 124 2.20 -3.11 -3.89
CA ARG A 124 1.77 -4.41 -3.37
C ARG A 124 2.50 -4.77 -2.09
N SER A 125 3.83 -4.65 -2.08
CA SER A 125 4.63 -5.01 -0.90
C SER A 125 4.30 -4.12 0.29
N ALA A 126 4.07 -2.83 0.08
CA ALA A 126 3.71 -1.90 1.15
C ALA A 126 2.36 -2.28 1.76
N ILE A 127 1.33 -2.53 0.94
CA ILE A 127 0.00 -2.91 1.43
C ILE A 127 0.04 -4.25 2.18
N ILE A 128 0.77 -5.24 1.66
CA ILE A 128 0.89 -6.54 2.35
C ILE A 128 1.67 -6.39 3.67
N ALA A 129 2.76 -5.63 3.66
CA ALA A 129 3.56 -5.39 4.87
C ALA A 129 2.76 -4.65 5.95
N ASP A 130 1.91 -3.70 5.53
CA ASP A 130 1.01 -2.98 6.42
C ASP A 130 -0.02 -3.91 7.05
N SER A 131 -0.63 -4.79 6.25
CA SER A 131 -1.70 -5.70 6.71
C SER A 131 -1.28 -6.81 7.70
N ILE A 132 0.00 -6.86 8.12
CA ILE A 132 0.54 -7.96 8.94
C ILE A 132 -0.11 -8.06 10.32
N ASP A 133 -0.44 -6.92 10.93
CA ASP A 133 -1.09 -6.87 12.24
C ASP A 133 -2.62 -7.01 12.18
N GLY A 134 -3.18 -7.19 10.98
CA GLY A 134 -4.62 -7.31 10.74
C GLY A 134 -5.31 -5.98 10.51
N GLU A 135 -4.56 -4.88 10.40
CA GLU A 135 -5.08 -3.54 10.16
C GLU A 135 -4.37 -2.92 8.95
N ILE A 136 -5.04 -2.00 8.25
CA ILE A 136 -4.41 -1.15 7.23
C ILE A 136 -4.85 0.30 7.33
N SER A 137 -3.94 1.23 7.07
CA SER A 137 -4.23 2.66 6.98
C SER A 137 -3.39 3.32 5.89
N SER A 138 -3.80 4.50 5.42
CA SER A 138 -3.05 5.19 4.36
C SER A 138 -1.69 5.65 4.88
N ALA A 139 -1.64 6.14 6.12
CA ALA A 139 -0.43 6.56 6.78
C ALA A 139 0.59 5.41 6.93
N SER A 140 0.13 4.23 7.33
CA SER A 140 1.00 3.08 7.56
C SER A 140 1.41 2.37 6.26
N ILE A 141 0.53 2.30 5.24
CA ILE A 141 0.92 1.92 3.87
C ILE A 141 2.01 2.85 3.33
N MET A 142 1.87 4.17 3.54
CA MET A 142 2.86 5.15 3.11
C MET A 142 4.22 4.91 3.80
N ALA A 143 4.21 4.64 5.11
CA ALA A 143 5.40 4.30 5.89
C ALA A 143 6.04 2.97 5.46
N ALA A 144 5.25 2.02 4.95
CA ALA A 144 5.70 0.71 4.48
C ALA A 144 6.22 0.70 3.04
N LEU A 145 6.23 1.84 2.33
CA LEU A 145 6.74 1.92 0.96
C LEU A 145 8.23 1.53 0.90
N PRO A 146 8.69 0.70 -0.04
CA PRO A 146 10.09 0.29 -0.09
C PRO A 146 11.05 1.33 -0.68
N VAL A 147 10.54 2.35 -1.36
CA VAL A 147 11.30 3.39 -2.08
C VAL A 147 10.49 4.67 -2.17
N ASP A 148 11.14 5.83 -2.35
CA ASP A 148 10.45 7.10 -2.59
C ASP A 148 9.54 7.03 -3.83
N PHE A 149 8.29 7.44 -3.67
CA PHE A 149 7.35 7.62 -4.78
C PHE A 149 7.23 9.10 -5.16
N ARG A 150 6.84 9.35 -6.40
CA ARG A 150 6.59 10.69 -6.93
C ARG A 150 5.26 10.73 -7.67
N LEU A 151 4.66 11.91 -7.68
CA LEU A 151 3.63 12.23 -8.66
C LEU A 151 4.30 12.30 -10.06
N ALA A 152 3.63 11.79 -11.08
CA ALA A 152 3.93 12.14 -12.47
C ALA A 152 3.48 13.60 -12.67
N ASP A 153 4.27 14.45 -13.33
CA ASP A 153 3.80 15.78 -13.81
C ASP A 153 4.74 16.26 -14.92
N THR A 154 6.05 16.07 -14.75
CA THR A 154 7.06 16.67 -15.63
C THR A 154 7.33 15.98 -16.97
N CYS A 155 6.57 14.96 -17.39
CA CYS A 155 6.86 14.21 -18.62
C CYS A 155 5.62 13.76 -19.43
N GLY A 156 4.46 14.44 -19.32
CA GLY A 156 3.23 14.05 -20.04
C GLY A 156 2.68 12.66 -19.64
N THR A 157 3.16 12.12 -18.52
CA THR A 157 2.75 10.84 -17.94
C THR A 157 1.70 11.01 -16.85
N TYR A 158 1.42 12.25 -16.48
CA TYR A 158 0.29 12.65 -15.65
C TYR A 158 -0.88 12.94 -16.58
N THR A 159 -1.86 12.04 -16.61
CA THR A 159 -3.08 12.24 -17.39
C THR A 159 -4.14 12.99 -16.60
N GLY A 160 -3.79 13.54 -15.42
CA GLY A 160 -4.73 14.13 -14.47
C GLY A 160 -5.59 13.10 -13.71
N ALA A 161 -5.59 11.84 -14.15
CA ALA A 161 -6.31 10.77 -13.48
C ALA A 161 -5.48 10.25 -12.29
N GLN A 162 -5.85 10.66 -11.08
CA GLN A 162 -5.68 9.78 -9.92
C GLN A 162 -6.86 8.83 -9.90
N ASN A 163 -6.61 7.53 -9.90
CA ASN A 163 -7.67 6.54 -9.80
C ASN A 163 -8.11 6.45 -8.34
N VAL A 164 -8.79 7.49 -7.87
CA VAL A 164 -9.48 7.48 -6.57
C VAL A 164 -10.46 6.32 -6.62
N CYS A 165 -10.31 5.42 -5.66
CA CYS A 165 -11.02 4.16 -5.69
C CYS A 165 -12.50 4.29 -5.25
N ALA A 166 -12.90 5.47 -4.73
CA ALA A 166 -14.27 5.83 -4.41
C ALA A 166 -14.67 7.14 -5.13
N PRO A 167 -14.82 7.12 -6.47
CA PRO A 167 -15.10 8.34 -7.25
C PRO A 167 -16.48 8.96 -6.95
N ASP A 168 -17.38 8.20 -6.33
CA ASP A 168 -18.68 8.69 -5.84
C ASP A 168 -18.61 9.35 -4.45
N LYS A 169 -17.42 9.37 -3.83
CA LYS A 169 -17.17 9.95 -2.49
C LYS A 169 -16.33 11.22 -2.53
N CYS A 170 -16.10 11.77 -3.72
CA CYS A 170 -15.38 13.02 -3.92
C CYS A 170 -16.26 14.04 -4.66
N GLU A 171 -16.06 15.31 -4.37
CA GLU A 171 -16.77 16.43 -4.99
C GLU A 171 -15.82 17.29 -5.82
N GLY A 172 -16.11 17.38 -7.12
CA GLY A 172 -15.33 18.18 -8.06
C GLY A 172 -13.95 17.59 -8.40
N ASP A 173 -13.28 18.22 -9.37
CA ASP A 173 -12.04 17.69 -9.93
C ASP A 173 -10.91 17.64 -8.90
N ALA A 174 -10.81 18.63 -8.00
CA ALA A 174 -9.76 18.69 -7.00
C ALA A 174 -9.80 17.47 -6.07
N GLN A 175 -10.95 17.19 -5.44
CA GLN A 175 -11.08 16.04 -4.55
C GLN A 175 -10.97 14.73 -5.33
N CYS A 176 -11.48 14.64 -6.55
CA CYS A 176 -11.44 13.38 -7.30
C CYS A 176 -10.07 13.07 -7.94
N THR A 177 -9.16 14.04 -8.00
CA THR A 177 -7.86 13.87 -8.68
C THR A 177 -6.64 14.16 -7.79
N SER A 178 -6.82 14.50 -6.52
CA SER A 178 -5.69 14.74 -5.62
C SER A 178 -4.99 13.45 -5.18
N LEU A 179 -3.68 13.53 -4.94
CA LEU A 179 -2.90 12.42 -4.37
C LEU A 179 -3.39 12.07 -2.96
N LEU A 180 -3.82 13.06 -2.18
CA LEU A 180 -4.29 12.84 -0.81
C LEU A 180 -5.61 12.06 -0.83
N SER A 181 -6.53 12.39 -1.73
CA SER A 181 -7.74 11.61 -1.95
C SER A 181 -7.44 10.17 -2.34
N TRP A 182 -6.48 9.97 -3.26
CA TRP A 182 -6.03 8.64 -3.65
C TRP A 182 -5.60 7.82 -2.43
N TYR A 183 -4.77 8.40 -1.55
CA TYR A 183 -4.36 7.75 -0.33
C TYR A 183 -5.52 7.51 0.64
N VAL A 184 -6.36 8.52 0.93
CA VAL A 184 -7.49 8.43 1.88
C VAL A 184 -8.43 7.26 1.56
N PHE A 185 -8.68 7.00 0.27
CA PHE A 185 -9.59 5.93 -0.15
C PHE A 185 -8.92 4.57 -0.38
N LEU A 186 -7.58 4.52 -0.44
CA LEU A 186 -6.86 3.29 -0.76
C LEU A 186 -7.13 2.14 0.23
N PRO A 187 -7.04 2.31 1.57
CA PRO A 187 -7.23 1.21 2.51
C PRO A 187 -8.64 0.63 2.47
N ALA A 188 -9.65 1.50 2.42
CA ALA A 188 -11.06 1.08 2.33
C ALA A 188 -11.30 0.20 1.09
N CYS A 189 -10.67 0.54 -0.02
CA CYS A 189 -10.77 -0.25 -1.24
C CYS A 189 -10.05 -1.59 -1.18
N VAL A 190 -8.85 -1.63 -0.59
CA VAL A 190 -8.15 -2.89 -0.35
C VAL A 190 -9.01 -3.78 0.55
N GLN A 191 -9.56 -3.22 1.63
CA GLN A 191 -10.46 -3.94 2.54
C GLN A 191 -11.66 -4.52 1.78
N ALA A 192 -12.42 -3.69 1.06
CA ALA A 192 -13.62 -4.13 0.36
C ALA A 192 -13.35 -5.25 -0.66
N ASN A 193 -12.25 -5.16 -1.42
CA ASN A 193 -11.89 -6.16 -2.41
C ASN A 193 -11.28 -7.43 -1.79
N SER A 194 -10.62 -7.32 -0.63
CA SER A 194 -10.03 -8.46 0.08
C SER A 194 -11.06 -9.37 0.75
N GLN A 195 -12.27 -8.87 1.01
CA GLN A 195 -13.38 -9.60 1.63
C GLN A 195 -14.21 -10.41 0.62
N LEU A 196 -13.96 -10.25 -0.68
CA LEU A 196 -14.72 -10.95 -1.72
C LEU A 196 -14.48 -12.47 -1.63
N PRO A 197 -15.54 -13.31 -1.68
CA PRO A 197 -15.38 -14.76 -1.73
C PRO A 197 -14.54 -15.18 -2.92
N GLU A 198 -13.78 -16.26 -2.76
CA GLU A 198 -12.93 -16.80 -3.81
C GLU A 198 -13.75 -17.06 -5.07
N ALA A 199 -13.29 -16.57 -6.24
CA ALA A 199 -13.83 -17.05 -7.50
C ALA A 199 -13.65 -18.58 -7.52
N PRO A 200 -14.69 -19.37 -7.83
CA PRO A 200 -14.59 -20.81 -7.76
C PRO A 200 -13.39 -21.25 -8.58
N VAL A 201 -12.48 -21.98 -7.93
CA VAL A 201 -11.31 -22.58 -8.56
C VAL A 201 -11.82 -23.24 -9.83
N ARG A 202 -11.39 -22.77 -11.00
CA ARG A 202 -11.69 -23.48 -12.25
C ARG A 202 -11.20 -24.89 -12.01
N ALA A 203 -12.12 -25.84 -11.90
CA ALA A 203 -11.80 -27.23 -11.70
C ALA A 203 -10.73 -27.56 -12.76
N SER A 204 -9.51 -27.83 -12.29
CA SER A 204 -8.45 -28.30 -13.17
C SER A 204 -9.05 -29.46 -13.95
N VAL A 205 -9.14 -29.32 -15.27
CA VAL A 205 -9.61 -30.40 -16.14
C VAL A 205 -8.82 -31.62 -15.73
N ALA A 206 -9.51 -32.66 -15.24
CA ALA A 206 -8.87 -33.89 -14.81
C ALA A 206 -7.90 -34.34 -15.92
N PRO A 207 -6.64 -34.68 -15.60
CA PRO A 207 -5.71 -35.13 -16.62
C PRO A 207 -6.36 -36.29 -17.37
N ALA A 208 -6.44 -36.17 -18.70
CA ALA A 208 -6.96 -37.23 -19.54
C ALA A 208 -6.24 -38.54 -19.18
N PRO A 209 -6.95 -39.67 -19.01
CA PRO A 209 -6.33 -40.91 -18.61
C PRO A 209 -5.19 -41.24 -19.57
N ALA A 210 -3.98 -41.42 -19.00
CA ALA A 210 -2.81 -41.79 -19.78
C ALA A 210 -3.13 -43.06 -20.58
N ARG A 211 -3.03 -42.95 -21.92
CA ARG A 211 -3.17 -44.12 -22.80
C ARG A 211 -2.07 -45.12 -22.45
N PRO A 212 -2.40 -46.41 -22.26
CA PRO A 212 -1.38 -47.37 -21.91
C PRO A 212 -0.43 -47.56 -23.10
N LEU A 213 0.87 -47.62 -22.79
CA LEU A 213 1.91 -48.05 -23.72
C LEU A 213 1.96 -49.58 -23.70
N TRP A 214 1.09 -50.21 -24.48
CA TRP A 214 1.27 -51.56 -25.01
C TRP A 214 0.52 -51.68 -26.34
#